data_AF-A0A7Z1Q3J2-F1
#
_entry.id   AF-A0A7Z1Q3J2-F1
#
_cell.length_a   1.000
_cell.length_b   1.000
_cell.length_c   1.000
_cell.angle_alpha   90.00
_cell.angle_beta   90.00
_cell.angle_gamma   90.00
#
_symmetry.space_group_name_H-M   'P 1'
#
loop_
_entity.id
_entity.type
_entity.pdbx_description
1 polymer ?
#
loop_
_entity_poly.entity_id
_entity_poly.type
_entity_poly.pdbx_seq_one_letter_code
_entity_poly.pdbx_strand_id
1 'polypeptide(L)'
;MRNTKMNYFSGDNERTDKYIRISRQDAEKNFVLYFHRKNDDSDKTAPEDAIQKLENGEYDAGLVEGLRLVAALWHGMHTGCFILSDEQNLALWRWVVAAVFVCEMLDTNGTVEVKNEQGEPEEVAVYSGEHGGIVIYPWSERFSLANHIEGLAYEMFPANKAPEMAAAIYRSMIDISPVTGIDMSEEGLKGMSLLHDSFIETLKTEGVPAAPVAH
;
A
#
# COMPACT_ATOMS: atom_id res chain seq x y z
N MET A 1 -29.62 -5.51 20.37
CA MET A 1 -29.71 -6.98 20.25
C MET A 1 -29.32 -7.34 18.82
N ARG A 2 -28.09 -7.82 18.60
CA ARG A 2 -27.57 -8.18 17.26
C ARG A 2 -28.07 -9.57 16.90
N ASN A 3 -28.68 -9.70 15.74
CA ASN A 3 -29.27 -10.95 15.26
C ASN A 3 -28.23 -11.72 14.46
N THR A 4 -27.70 -12.76 15.07
CA THR A 4 -26.73 -13.71 14.54
C THR A 4 -27.44 -14.62 13.53
N LYS A 5 -27.11 -14.50 12.25
CA LYS A 5 -27.32 -15.61 11.31
C LYS A 5 -25.98 -15.95 10.65
N MET A 6 -25.50 -17.12 11.03
CA MET A 6 -24.36 -17.80 10.45
C MET A 6 -24.57 -17.97 8.94
N ASN A 7 -23.63 -17.44 8.16
CA ASN A 7 -23.31 -18.03 6.86
C ASN A 7 -22.04 -18.85 7.06
N TYR A 8 -22.21 -20.16 7.01
CA TYR A 8 -21.12 -21.11 6.85
C TYR A 8 -20.49 -20.87 5.48
N PHE A 9 -19.33 -20.22 5.45
CA PHE A 9 -18.46 -20.23 4.28
C PHE A 9 -17.46 -21.37 4.44
N SER A 10 -17.67 -22.43 3.66
CA SER A 10 -16.66 -23.43 3.36
C SER A 10 -15.70 -22.82 2.35
N GLY A 11 -14.67 -22.14 2.85
CA GLY A 11 -13.52 -21.73 2.05
C GLY A 11 -12.28 -22.30 2.70
N ASP A 12 -11.69 -23.33 2.10
CA ASP A 12 -10.27 -23.60 2.30
C ASP A 12 -9.50 -22.38 1.74
N ASN A 13 -9.37 -21.35 2.56
CA ASN A 13 -8.65 -20.13 2.22
C ASN A 13 -7.29 -20.15 2.93
N GLU A 14 -6.36 -20.92 2.37
CA GLU A 14 -4.92 -20.76 2.59
C GLU A 14 -4.36 -19.48 1.91
N ARG A 15 -5.21 -18.67 1.25
CA ARG A 15 -4.77 -17.60 0.35
C ARG A 15 -4.32 -16.30 1.02
N THR A 16 -4.49 -16.16 2.32
CA THR A 16 -3.90 -15.07 3.10
C THR A 16 -3.01 -15.76 4.12
N ASP A 17 -1.71 -15.86 3.84
CA ASP A 17 -0.78 -16.56 4.75
C ASP A 17 -0.66 -15.70 6.02
N LYS A 18 -1.55 -16.06 6.92
CA LYS A 18 -2.08 -15.35 8.08
C LYS A 18 -0.94 -14.78 8.92
N TYR A 19 -0.82 -13.46 8.88
CA TYR A 19 0.17 -12.61 9.53
C TYR A 19 1.53 -12.64 8.85
N ILE A 20 2.13 -11.47 8.59
CA ILE A 20 3.50 -11.31 8.07
C ILE A 20 4.50 -11.83 9.10
N ARG A 21 4.53 -13.15 9.33
CA ARG A 21 5.61 -13.91 9.92
C ARG A 21 6.51 -14.34 8.79
N ILE A 22 7.09 -13.36 8.11
CA ILE A 22 8.40 -13.60 7.56
C ILE A 22 9.26 -13.88 8.79
N SER A 23 9.63 -15.16 8.93
CA SER A 23 10.64 -15.54 9.89
C SER A 23 11.78 -14.55 9.69
N ARG A 24 12.18 -13.89 10.78
CA ARG A 24 13.35 -12.99 10.77
C ARG A 24 14.51 -13.59 9.96
N GLN A 25 14.63 -14.92 9.94
CA GLN A 25 15.59 -15.69 9.16
C GLN A 25 15.45 -15.61 7.62
N ASP A 26 14.25 -15.57 7.04
CA ASP A 26 14.11 -15.47 5.57
C ASP A 26 14.19 -14.02 5.07
N ALA A 27 13.76 -13.06 5.90
CA ALA A 27 14.11 -11.66 5.71
C ALA A 27 15.64 -11.47 5.81
N GLU A 28 16.28 -12.06 6.82
CA GLU A 28 17.74 -12.02 7.02
C GLU A 28 18.51 -12.62 5.84
N LYS A 29 18.06 -13.73 5.24
CA LYS A 29 18.72 -14.32 4.06
C LYS A 29 18.68 -13.39 2.85
N ASN A 30 17.51 -12.84 2.54
CA ASN A 30 17.36 -11.88 1.44
C ASN A 30 18.10 -10.57 1.73
N PHE A 31 18.11 -10.14 2.99
CA PHE A 31 18.85 -8.98 3.50
C PHE A 31 20.36 -9.14 3.30
N VAL A 32 20.94 -10.24 3.75
CA VAL A 32 22.38 -10.52 3.61
C VAL A 32 22.80 -10.55 2.15
N LEU A 33 22.00 -11.15 1.26
CA LEU A 33 22.29 -11.22 -0.18
C LEU A 33 22.16 -9.85 -0.88
N TYR A 34 21.15 -9.07 -0.53
CA TYR A 34 20.91 -7.76 -1.13
C TYR A 34 22.05 -6.78 -0.81
N PHE A 35 22.51 -6.74 0.44
CA PHE A 35 23.61 -5.87 0.86
C PHE A 35 25.00 -6.39 0.47
N HIS A 36 25.22 -7.72 0.38
CA HIS A 36 26.49 -8.25 -0.14
C HIS A 36 26.74 -7.87 -1.60
N ARG A 37 25.67 -7.67 -2.39
CA ARG A 37 25.80 -7.30 -3.81
C ARG A 37 26.21 -5.85 -4.03
N LYS A 38 25.97 -4.95 -3.05
CA LYS A 38 26.20 -3.50 -3.19
C LYS A 38 27.43 -2.97 -2.45
N ASN A 39 28.08 -3.77 -1.60
CA ASN A 39 29.24 -3.36 -0.79
C ASN A 39 30.58 -3.26 -1.55
N ASP A 40 30.58 -3.03 -2.86
CA ASP A 40 31.75 -2.46 -3.55
C ASP A 40 31.62 -0.93 -3.53
N ASP A 41 32.19 -0.35 -2.46
CA ASP A 41 32.63 1.02 -2.26
C ASP A 41 31.59 2.19 -2.27
N SER A 42 31.43 2.79 -1.08
CA SER A 42 31.38 4.25 -0.86
C SER A 42 30.10 5.09 -1.00
N ASP A 43 28.90 4.57 -0.74
CA ASP A 43 27.78 5.49 -0.45
C ASP A 43 26.75 4.92 0.56
N LYS A 44 26.40 5.73 1.57
CA LYS A 44 25.34 5.41 2.55
C LYS A 44 23.96 5.76 1.98
N THR A 45 23.82 5.72 0.66
CA THR A 45 22.57 5.99 -0.03
C THR A 45 21.70 4.75 -0.02
N ALA A 46 20.39 5.01 0.06
CA ALA A 46 19.39 3.99 -0.17
C ALA A 46 19.69 3.24 -1.47
N PRO A 47 19.27 1.98 -1.60
CA PRO A 47 19.27 1.35 -2.88
C PRO A 47 18.23 2.07 -3.77
N GLU A 48 18.67 3.09 -4.52
CA GLU A 48 17.80 3.94 -5.33
C GLU A 48 16.89 3.10 -6.24
N ASP A 49 17.45 2.04 -6.83
CA ASP A 49 16.72 1.03 -7.59
C ASP A 49 15.56 0.39 -6.80
N ALA A 50 15.69 0.13 -5.50
CA ALA A 50 14.63 -0.52 -4.72
C ALA A 50 13.41 0.37 -4.52
N ILE A 51 13.62 1.65 -4.17
CA ILE A 51 12.52 2.60 -4.01
C ILE A 51 11.86 2.86 -5.35
N GLN A 52 12.66 3.05 -6.41
CA GLN A 52 12.14 3.26 -7.75
C GLN A 52 11.29 2.08 -8.25
N LYS A 53 11.67 0.84 -7.90
CA LYS A 53 10.88 -0.35 -8.24
C LYS A 53 9.51 -0.37 -7.57
N LEU A 54 9.44 0.00 -6.28
CA LEU A 54 8.17 0.13 -5.58
C LEU A 54 7.33 1.24 -6.20
N GLU A 55 7.92 2.39 -6.47
CA GLU A 55 7.22 3.54 -7.06
C GLU A 55 6.70 3.26 -8.48
N ASN A 56 7.50 2.55 -9.29
CA ASN A 56 7.12 2.12 -10.64
C ASN A 56 6.07 1.00 -10.63
N GLY A 57 5.70 0.46 -9.47
CA GLY A 57 4.71 -0.60 -9.35
C GLY A 57 5.21 -1.99 -9.77
N GLU A 58 6.54 -2.23 -9.79
CA GLU A 58 7.08 -3.57 -10.12
C GLU A 58 6.60 -4.66 -9.14
N TYR A 59 6.12 -4.25 -7.97
CA TYR A 59 5.60 -5.13 -6.93
C TYR A 59 4.07 -5.08 -6.79
N ASP A 60 3.34 -4.37 -7.66
CA ASP A 60 1.88 -4.23 -7.54
C ASP A 60 1.15 -5.56 -7.79
N ALA A 61 1.69 -6.43 -8.66
CA ALA A 61 1.18 -7.79 -8.86
C ALA A 61 1.67 -8.80 -7.80
N GLY A 62 2.66 -8.42 -6.98
CA GLY A 62 3.33 -9.27 -6.00
C GLY A 62 3.50 -8.53 -4.69
N LEU A 63 2.37 -8.20 -4.05
CA LEU A 63 2.33 -7.36 -2.84
C LEU A 63 3.17 -7.95 -1.71
N VAL A 64 3.15 -9.28 -1.55
CA VAL A 64 3.94 -9.96 -0.52
C VAL A 64 5.43 -9.75 -0.78
N GLU A 65 5.90 -9.93 -2.01
CA GLU A 65 7.29 -9.70 -2.42
C GLU A 65 7.73 -8.25 -2.15
N GLY A 66 6.88 -7.28 -2.47
CA GLY A 66 7.13 -5.88 -2.19
C GLY A 66 7.20 -5.57 -0.69
N LEU A 67 6.30 -6.13 0.13
CA LEU A 67 6.34 -6.00 1.59
C LEU A 67 7.61 -6.65 2.19
N ARG A 68 8.13 -7.74 1.59
CA ARG A 68 9.44 -8.30 1.99
C ARG A 68 10.57 -7.30 1.72
N LEU A 69 10.54 -6.61 0.57
CA LEU A 69 11.52 -5.57 0.24
C LEU A 69 11.43 -4.38 1.22
N VAL A 70 10.22 -3.91 1.53
CA VAL A 70 9.98 -2.86 2.54
C VAL A 70 10.60 -3.25 3.89
N ALA A 71 10.34 -4.46 4.37
CA ALA A 71 10.89 -4.93 5.64
C ALA A 71 12.44 -4.93 5.64
N ALA A 72 13.06 -5.31 4.52
CA ALA A 72 14.51 -5.26 4.35
C ALA A 72 15.04 -3.82 4.36
N LEU A 73 14.33 -2.88 3.71
CA LEU A 73 14.67 -1.47 3.70
C LEU A 73 14.59 -0.87 5.12
N TRP A 74 13.49 -1.07 5.84
CA TRP A 74 13.35 -0.60 7.22
C TRP A 74 14.39 -1.19 8.16
N HIS A 75 14.75 -2.47 7.98
CA HIS A 75 15.82 -3.07 8.77
C HIS A 75 17.16 -2.37 8.53
N GLY A 76 17.53 -2.16 7.26
CA GLY A 76 18.77 -1.45 6.91
C GLY A 76 18.80 0.00 7.39
N MET A 77 17.66 0.69 7.39
CA MET A 77 17.53 2.01 8.02
C MET A 77 17.74 1.94 9.53
N HIS A 78 17.12 0.97 10.20
CA HIS A 78 17.23 0.77 11.65
C HIS A 78 18.65 0.44 12.10
N THR A 79 19.39 -0.36 11.31
CA THR A 79 20.79 -0.70 11.59
C THR A 79 21.78 0.36 11.12
N GLY A 80 21.31 1.46 10.52
CA GLY A 80 22.15 2.56 10.05
C GLY A 80 22.98 2.23 8.81
N CYS A 81 22.58 1.22 8.03
CA CYS A 81 23.24 0.86 6.77
C CYS A 81 23.09 1.95 5.70
N PHE A 82 21.94 2.62 5.67
CA PHE A 82 21.64 3.74 4.78
C PHE A 82 20.58 4.65 5.39
N ILE A 83 20.37 5.82 4.78
CA ILE A 83 19.29 6.76 5.14
C ILE A 83 18.49 7.06 3.86
N LEU A 84 17.16 7.16 3.99
CA LEU A 84 16.28 7.63 2.92
C LEU A 84 16.21 9.15 2.94
N SER A 85 16.12 9.79 1.76
CA SER A 85 15.63 11.17 1.69
C SER A 85 14.15 11.23 2.10
N ASP A 86 13.66 12.44 2.42
CA ASP A 86 12.24 12.61 2.79
C ASP A 86 11.30 12.17 1.65
N GLU A 87 11.69 12.41 0.39
CA GLU A 87 10.95 11.97 -0.80
C GLU A 87 10.97 10.44 -0.98
N GLN A 88 12.12 9.80 -0.76
CA GLN A 88 12.22 8.34 -0.82
C GLN A 88 11.41 7.67 0.30
N ASN A 89 11.41 8.27 1.49
CA ASN A 89 10.63 7.79 2.62
C ASN A 89 9.12 7.98 2.36
N LEU A 90 8.72 9.10 1.76
CA LEU A 90 7.34 9.32 1.32
C LEU A 90 6.88 8.26 0.33
N ALA A 91 7.65 8.02 -0.74
CA ALA A 91 7.35 7.01 -1.75
C ALA A 91 7.24 5.60 -1.16
N LEU A 92 8.15 5.24 -0.23
CA LEU A 92 8.10 3.97 0.49
C LEU A 92 6.79 3.82 1.28
N TRP A 93 6.42 4.84 2.07
CA TRP A 93 5.20 4.80 2.88
C TRP A 93 3.92 4.81 2.04
N ARG A 94 3.88 5.57 0.94
CA ARG A 94 2.76 5.56 -0.01
C ARG A 94 2.51 4.15 -0.54
N TRP A 95 3.58 3.46 -0.94
CA TRP A 95 3.50 2.09 -1.42
C TRP A 95 3.01 1.13 -0.33
N VAL A 96 3.52 1.25 0.90
CA VAL A 96 3.09 0.42 2.04
C VAL A 96 1.61 0.58 2.33
N VAL A 97 1.09 1.81 2.42
CA VAL A 97 -0.34 2.04 2.71
C VAL A 97 -1.22 1.44 1.62
N ALA A 98 -0.87 1.65 0.35
CA ALA A 98 -1.60 1.05 -0.77
C ALA A 98 -1.58 -0.48 -0.73
N ALA A 99 -0.40 -1.09 -0.53
CA ALA A 99 -0.26 -2.54 -0.49
C ALA A 99 -1.05 -3.17 0.68
N VAL A 100 -0.92 -2.59 1.88
CA VAL A 100 -1.61 -3.10 3.08
C VAL A 100 -3.13 -2.93 2.95
N PHE A 101 -3.61 -1.82 2.39
CA PHE A 101 -5.04 -1.64 2.15
C PHE A 101 -5.60 -2.66 1.14
N VAL A 102 -4.89 -2.91 0.04
CA VAL A 102 -5.32 -3.90 -0.95
C VAL A 102 -5.35 -5.30 -0.34
N CYS A 103 -4.34 -5.68 0.46
CA CYS A 103 -4.37 -6.92 1.23
C CYS A 103 -5.59 -6.99 2.16
N GLU A 104 -5.88 -5.94 2.91
CA GLU A 104 -7.06 -5.88 3.79
C GLU A 104 -8.37 -6.08 3.01
N MET A 105 -8.49 -5.48 1.82
CA MET A 105 -9.68 -5.67 0.96
C MET A 105 -9.76 -7.08 0.36
N LEU A 106 -8.63 -7.69 -0.01
CA LEU A 106 -8.59 -9.09 -0.43
C LEU A 106 -9.06 -10.03 0.70
N ASP A 107 -8.62 -9.78 1.92
CA ASP A 107 -8.94 -10.58 3.10
C ASP A 107 -10.41 -10.42 3.53
N THR A 108 -10.94 -9.19 3.47
CA THR A 108 -12.26 -8.86 4.01
C THR A 108 -13.39 -8.96 2.99
N ASN A 109 -13.17 -8.51 1.75
CA ASN A 109 -14.18 -8.42 0.70
C ASN A 109 -13.95 -9.41 -0.45
N GLY A 110 -12.74 -9.95 -0.58
CA GLY A 110 -12.38 -10.89 -1.63
C GLY A 110 -12.10 -10.23 -2.98
N THR A 111 -12.22 -11.03 -4.03
CA THR A 111 -11.95 -10.62 -5.42
C THR A 111 -13.16 -10.78 -6.31
N VAL A 112 -13.14 -10.06 -7.43
CA VAL A 112 -14.04 -10.28 -8.57
C VAL A 112 -13.23 -10.41 -9.85
N GLU A 113 -13.75 -11.15 -10.83
CA GLU A 113 -13.16 -11.21 -12.16
C GLU A 113 -13.62 -10.01 -12.98
N VAL A 114 -12.66 -9.26 -13.53
CA VAL A 114 -12.88 -8.16 -14.48
C VAL A 114 -12.12 -8.43 -15.77
N LYS A 115 -12.46 -7.68 -16.83
CA LYS A 115 -11.66 -7.67 -18.05
C LYS A 115 -10.66 -6.53 -17.96
N ASN A 116 -9.37 -6.85 -18.09
CA ASN A 116 -8.31 -5.85 -18.16
C ASN A 116 -8.35 -5.09 -19.50
N GLU A 117 -7.40 -4.17 -19.71
CA GLU A 117 -7.31 -3.37 -20.94
C GLU A 117 -7.16 -4.20 -22.23
N GLN A 118 -6.64 -5.43 -22.11
CA GLN A 118 -6.46 -6.37 -23.21
C GLN A 118 -7.71 -7.25 -23.43
N GLY A 119 -8.73 -7.10 -22.58
CA GLY A 119 -9.95 -7.90 -22.59
C GLY A 119 -9.83 -9.25 -21.89
N GLU A 120 -8.68 -9.54 -21.29
CA GLU A 120 -8.38 -10.79 -20.58
C GLU A 120 -8.93 -10.76 -19.14
N PRO A 121 -9.37 -11.90 -18.60
CA PRO A 121 -9.87 -11.97 -17.23
C PRO A 121 -8.75 -11.73 -16.22
N GLU A 122 -9.07 -10.94 -15.19
CA GLU A 122 -8.19 -10.58 -14.09
C GLU A 122 -8.97 -10.62 -12.77
N GLU A 123 -8.43 -11.27 -11.74
CA GLU A 123 -8.98 -11.21 -10.38
C GLU A 123 -8.48 -9.96 -9.66
N VAL A 124 -9.41 -9.11 -9.20
CA VAL A 124 -9.08 -7.82 -8.60
C VAL A 124 -9.79 -7.63 -7.26
N ALA A 125 -9.14 -6.92 -6.33
CA ALA A 125 -9.68 -6.66 -5.01
C ALA A 125 -10.90 -5.73 -5.07
N VAL A 126 -11.83 -5.91 -4.14
CA VAL A 126 -13.06 -5.10 -4.06
C VAL A 126 -13.04 -4.24 -2.81
N TYR A 127 -13.19 -2.93 -2.99
CA TYR A 127 -13.68 -2.06 -1.93
C TYR A 127 -15.21 -2.11 -1.89
N SER A 128 -15.79 -2.20 -0.68
CA SER A 128 -17.22 -2.08 -0.46
C SER A 128 -17.48 -1.24 0.80
N GLY A 129 -18.14 -0.10 0.63
CA GLY A 129 -18.44 0.87 1.68
C GLY A 129 -19.89 1.34 1.71
N GLU A 130 -20.14 2.48 2.34
CA GLU A 130 -21.49 3.02 2.54
C GLU A 130 -22.15 3.39 1.21
N HIS A 131 -21.36 3.94 0.28
CA HIS A 131 -21.89 4.46 -0.97
C HIS A 131 -21.83 3.44 -2.11
N GLY A 132 -21.33 2.22 -1.90
CA GLY A 132 -21.27 1.16 -2.91
C GLY A 132 -19.93 0.44 -2.92
N GLY A 133 -19.64 -0.27 -4.01
CA GLY A 133 -18.36 -0.96 -4.17
C GLY A 133 -17.71 -0.69 -5.53
N ILE A 134 -16.39 -0.70 -5.53
CA ILE A 134 -15.54 -0.55 -6.72
C ILE A 134 -14.40 -1.56 -6.65
N VAL A 135 -13.84 -1.88 -7.81
CA VAL A 135 -12.56 -2.60 -7.86
C VAL A 135 -11.42 -1.63 -7.58
N ILE A 136 -10.41 -2.10 -6.86
CA ILE A 136 -9.23 -1.30 -6.51
C ILE A 136 -7.96 -2.01 -6.95
N TYR A 137 -6.94 -1.22 -7.30
CA TYR A 137 -5.62 -1.69 -7.69
C TYR A 137 -4.55 -0.97 -6.89
N PRO A 138 -3.41 -1.59 -6.58
CA PRO A 138 -2.33 -0.91 -5.86
C PRO A 138 -1.91 0.42 -6.50
N TRP A 139 -1.85 0.49 -7.83
CA TRP A 139 -1.53 1.72 -8.54
C TRP A 139 -2.60 2.81 -8.38
N SER A 140 -3.89 2.45 -8.37
CA SER A 140 -4.99 3.41 -8.17
C SER A 140 -4.97 3.97 -6.76
N GLU A 141 -4.66 3.14 -5.78
CA GLU A 141 -4.50 3.56 -4.39
C GLU A 141 -3.32 4.51 -4.22
N ARG A 142 -2.16 4.19 -4.80
CA ARG A 142 -1.00 5.09 -4.77
C ARG A 142 -1.32 6.45 -5.39
N PHE A 143 -2.06 6.48 -6.49
CA PHE A 143 -2.48 7.73 -7.13
C PHE A 143 -3.45 8.53 -6.25
N SER A 144 -4.45 7.87 -5.66
CA SER A 144 -5.40 8.47 -4.72
C SER A 144 -4.68 9.08 -3.51
N LEU A 145 -3.77 8.32 -2.90
CA LEU A 145 -2.96 8.75 -1.76
C LEU A 145 -2.07 9.96 -2.12
N ALA A 146 -1.43 9.96 -3.29
CA ALA A 146 -0.62 11.08 -3.76
C ALA A 146 -1.45 12.36 -3.94
N ASN A 147 -2.62 12.26 -4.58
CA ASN A 147 -3.45 13.43 -4.84
C ASN A 147 -4.10 14.00 -3.57
N HIS A 148 -4.65 13.14 -2.71
CA HIS A 148 -5.50 13.58 -1.61
C HIS A 148 -4.75 13.77 -0.30
N ILE A 149 -3.74 12.94 0.00
CA ILE A 149 -2.97 13.07 1.24
C ILE A 149 -1.73 13.93 1.01
N GLU A 150 -0.94 13.64 -0.02
CA GLU A 150 0.28 14.42 -0.27
C GLU A 150 -0.06 15.78 -0.84
N GLY A 151 -0.99 15.88 -1.79
CA GLY A 151 -1.49 17.16 -2.30
C GLY A 151 -1.89 18.11 -1.18
N LEU A 152 -2.66 17.62 -0.20
CA LEU A 152 -3.03 18.40 0.98
C LEU A 152 -1.80 18.78 1.84
N ALA A 153 -0.83 17.87 2.02
CA ALA A 153 0.40 18.19 2.73
C ALA A 153 1.22 19.30 2.05
N TYR A 154 1.31 19.29 0.72
CA TYR A 154 2.00 20.34 -0.05
C TYR A 154 1.25 21.68 -0.06
N GLU A 155 -0.07 21.67 0.13
CA GLU A 155 -0.85 22.90 0.35
C GLU A 155 -0.65 23.45 1.77
N MET A 156 -0.54 22.59 2.77
CA MET A 156 -0.50 22.97 4.19
C MET A 156 0.90 23.29 4.72
N PHE A 157 1.96 22.72 4.13
CA PHE A 157 3.32 22.83 4.62
C PHE A 157 4.28 23.34 3.54
N PRO A 158 5.40 23.99 3.91
CA PRO A 158 6.46 24.31 2.96
C PRO A 158 6.93 23.07 2.19
N ALA A 159 7.30 23.22 0.92
CA ALA A 159 7.64 22.09 0.04
C ALA A 159 8.76 21.20 0.59
N ASN A 160 9.71 21.74 1.36
CA ASN A 160 10.79 20.97 2.00
C ASN A 160 10.36 20.24 3.29
N LYS A 161 9.09 20.38 3.71
CA LYS A 161 8.50 19.73 4.88
C LYS A 161 7.28 18.88 4.54
N ALA A 162 6.61 19.15 3.44
CA ALA A 162 5.45 18.39 2.98
C ALA A 162 5.70 16.86 2.90
N PRO A 163 6.84 16.36 2.38
CA PRO A 163 7.08 14.92 2.32
C PRO A 163 7.17 14.26 3.69
N GLU A 164 7.85 14.91 4.64
CA GLU A 164 7.96 14.44 6.03
C GLU A 164 6.57 14.35 6.69
N MET A 165 5.73 15.36 6.48
CA MET A 165 4.38 15.41 7.04
C MET A 165 3.45 14.37 6.43
N ALA A 166 3.47 14.20 5.11
CA ALA A 166 2.67 13.17 4.43
C ALA A 166 3.11 11.75 4.84
N ALA A 167 4.42 11.50 4.93
CA ALA A 167 4.94 10.21 5.40
C ALA A 167 4.53 9.93 6.87
N ALA A 168 4.45 10.96 7.72
CA ALA A 168 3.96 10.81 9.09
C ALA A 168 2.47 10.42 9.13
N ILE A 169 1.64 10.98 8.24
CA ILE A 169 0.24 10.58 8.09
C ILE A 169 0.15 9.11 7.66
N TYR A 170 0.87 8.71 6.60
CA TYR A 170 0.89 7.31 6.17
C TYR A 170 1.36 6.35 7.26
N ARG A 171 2.39 6.72 8.02
CA ARG A 171 2.83 5.92 9.16
C ARG A 171 1.75 5.73 10.22
N SER A 172 0.88 6.73 10.43
CA SER A 172 -0.24 6.63 11.38
C SER A 172 -1.40 5.76 10.88
N MET A 173 -1.44 5.48 9.57
CA MET A 173 -2.43 4.58 8.96
C MET A 173 -2.06 3.10 9.10
N ILE A 174 -0.90 2.79 9.70
CA ILE A 174 -0.34 1.45 9.75
C ILE A 174 -0.05 1.05 11.19
N ASP A 175 -0.57 -0.11 11.60
CA ASP A 175 -0.23 -0.75 12.85
C ASP A 175 0.84 -1.83 12.62
N ILE A 176 1.88 -1.80 13.45
CA ILE A 176 2.97 -2.79 13.41
C ILE A 176 2.92 -3.62 14.68
N SER A 177 2.74 -4.92 14.50
CA SER A 177 2.60 -5.90 15.57
C SER A 177 3.61 -7.03 15.39
N PRO A 178 4.32 -7.45 16.46
CA PRO A 178 5.21 -8.59 16.39
C PRO A 178 4.47 -9.93 16.20
N VAL A 179 3.15 -9.94 16.39
CA VAL A 179 2.30 -11.13 16.26
C VAL A 179 1.64 -11.19 14.91
N THR A 180 1.04 -10.06 14.48
CA THR A 180 0.21 -9.99 13.28
C THR A 180 0.93 -9.42 12.05
N GLY A 181 2.07 -8.76 12.25
CA GLY A 181 2.84 -8.16 11.18
C GLY A 181 2.47 -6.70 10.96
N ILE A 182 2.20 -6.33 9.71
CA ILE A 182 1.80 -4.99 9.31
C ILE A 182 0.33 -5.06 8.94
N ASP A 183 -0.50 -4.30 9.65
CA ASP A 183 -1.95 -4.22 9.43
C ASP A 183 -2.32 -2.74 9.21
N MET A 184 -3.49 -2.50 8.63
CA MET A 184 -4.03 -1.14 8.57
C MET A 184 -4.60 -0.76 9.94
N SER A 185 -4.31 0.47 10.40
CA SER A 185 -4.91 0.98 11.64
C SER A 185 -6.39 1.29 11.47
N GLU A 186 -7.14 1.41 12.56
CA GLU A 186 -8.56 1.80 12.51
C GLU A 186 -8.74 3.16 11.82
N GLU A 187 -7.88 4.13 12.13
CA GLU A 187 -7.86 5.43 11.47
C GLU A 187 -7.46 5.34 9.99
N GLY A 188 -6.51 4.46 9.66
CA GLY A 188 -6.11 4.19 8.28
C GLY A 188 -7.27 3.66 7.44
N LEU A 189 -7.96 2.63 7.95
CA LEU A 189 -9.14 2.05 7.32
C LEU A 189 -10.23 3.10 7.12
N LYS A 190 -10.53 3.88 8.16
CA LYS A 190 -11.52 4.96 8.08
C LYS A 190 -11.13 6.02 7.05
N GLY A 191 -9.85 6.40 6.99
CA GLY A 191 -9.33 7.35 6.00
C GLY A 191 -9.51 6.83 4.58
N MET A 192 -9.14 5.58 4.33
CA MET A 192 -9.33 4.94 3.02
C MET A 192 -10.81 4.84 2.66
N SER A 193 -11.67 4.39 3.57
CA SER A 193 -13.12 4.35 3.34
C SER A 193 -13.69 5.72 2.98
N LEU A 194 -13.28 6.78 3.68
CA LEU A 194 -13.73 8.15 3.37
C LEU A 194 -13.35 8.59 1.95
N LEU A 195 -12.12 8.29 1.51
CA LEU A 195 -11.67 8.60 0.15
C LEU A 195 -12.53 7.88 -0.90
N HIS A 196 -12.79 6.59 -0.71
CA HIS A 196 -13.53 5.78 -1.66
C HIS A 196 -15.02 6.11 -1.67
N ASP A 197 -15.63 6.28 -0.50
CA ASP A 197 -17.04 6.62 -0.39
C ASP A 197 -17.33 7.99 -1.00
N SER A 198 -16.44 8.97 -0.77
CA SER A 198 -16.55 10.29 -1.42
C SER A 198 -16.45 10.18 -2.94
N PHE A 199 -15.51 9.38 -3.45
CA PHE A 199 -15.35 9.16 -4.89
C PHE A 199 -16.59 8.49 -5.51
N ILE A 200 -17.14 7.45 -4.87
CA ILE A 200 -18.35 6.76 -5.33
C ILE A 200 -19.55 7.70 -5.28
N GLU A 201 -19.67 8.53 -4.25
CA GLU A 201 -20.71 9.55 -4.16
C GLU A 201 -20.61 10.55 -5.31
N THR A 202 -19.43 11.10 -5.58
CA THR A 202 -19.20 11.99 -6.74
C THR A 202 -19.57 11.31 -8.05
N LEU A 203 -19.18 10.05 -8.28
CA LEU A 203 -19.55 9.30 -9.48
C LEU A 203 -21.07 9.15 -9.63
N LYS A 204 -21.81 9.01 -8.52
CA LYS A 204 -23.27 8.88 -8.54
C LYS A 204 -23.98 10.21 -8.79
N THR A 205 -23.46 11.30 -8.23
CA THR A 205 -24.10 12.63 -8.31
C THR A 205 -23.74 13.38 -9.58
N GLU A 206 -22.47 13.30 -9.99
CA GLU A 206 -21.91 14.07 -11.10
C GLU A 206 -21.65 13.22 -12.36
N GLY A 207 -21.67 11.89 -12.22
CA GLY A 207 -21.35 10.96 -13.30
C GLY A 207 -19.85 10.74 -13.47
N VAL A 208 -19.46 10.06 -14.55
CA VAL A 208 -18.03 9.88 -14.88
C VAL A 208 -17.46 11.23 -15.31
N PRO A 209 -16.37 11.72 -14.69
CA PRO A 209 -15.74 12.97 -15.08
C PRO A 209 -15.39 12.97 -16.57
N ALA A 210 -15.52 14.12 -17.24
CA ALA A 210 -15.02 14.26 -18.59
C ALA A 210 -13.51 13.95 -18.61
N ALA A 211 -13.05 13.22 -19.63
CA ALA A 211 -11.63 12.90 -19.77
C ALA A 211 -10.80 14.19 -19.68
N PRO A 212 -9.69 14.20 -18.91
CA PRO A 212 -8.88 15.40 -18.78
C PRO A 212 -8.40 15.84 -20.16
N VAL A 213 -8.63 17.12 -20.47
CA VAL A 213 -8.10 17.72 -21.70
C VAL A 213 -6.60 17.87 -21.47
N ALA A 214 -5.78 17.25 -22.32
CA ALA A 214 -4.35 17.48 -22.29
C ALA A 214 -4.09 18.99 -22.45
N HIS A 215 -3.46 19.61 -21.45
CA HIS A 215 -3.03 21.00 -21.47
C HIS A 215 -1.57 21.09 -21.93
#